data_AF-A0AAU2VNH9-F1
#
_entry.id   AF-A0AAU2VNH9-F1
#
_cell.length_a   1.000
_cell.length_b   1.000
_cell.length_c   1.000
_cell.angle_alpha   90.00
_cell.angle_beta   90.00
_cell.angle_gamma   90.00
#
_symmetry.space_group_name_H-M   'P 1'
#
loop_
_entity.id
_entity.type
_entity.pdbx_description
1 polymer ?
#
loop_
_entity_poly.entity_id
_entity_poly.type
_entity_poly.pdbx_seq_one_letter_code
_entity_poly.pdbx_strand_id
1 'polypeptide(L)' 'MADIESARKAFERYDLNSDGLISAAEYKSVMAQLGDPYVTEPVAQAVINSHDANGDGLLTFDEFWAAQNKG' A
#
# COMPACT_ATOMS: atom_id res chain seq x y z
N MET A 1 -11.93 -8.40 13.39
CA MET A 1 -10.78 -8.99 12.70
C MET A 1 -10.93 -8.65 11.24
N ALA A 2 -10.02 -7.86 10.65
CA ALA A 2 -9.86 -7.97 9.21
C ALA A 2 -9.45 -9.42 8.94
N ASP A 3 -10.12 -10.11 8.02
CA ASP A 3 -9.68 -11.44 7.60
C ASP A 3 -8.46 -11.30 6.71
N ILE A 4 -7.48 -12.20 6.85
CA ILE A 4 -6.24 -12.23 6.03
C ILE A 4 -6.59 -12.20 4.53
N GLU A 5 -7.70 -12.82 4.16
CA GLU A 5 -8.19 -12.83 2.78
C GLU A 5 -8.62 -11.44 2.29
N SER A 6 -9.24 -10.63 3.15
CA SER A 6 -9.65 -9.26 2.84
C SER A 6 -8.44 -8.36 2.64
N ALA A 7 -7.43 -8.48 3.51
CA ALA A 7 -6.19 -7.73 3.38
C ALA A 7 -5.40 -8.16 2.16
N ARG A 8 -5.38 -9.46 1.83
CA ARG A 8 -4.75 -9.97 0.60
C ARG A 8 -5.42 -9.43 -0.65
N LYS A 9 -6.75 -9.45 -0.71
CA LYS A 9 -7.52 -8.85 -1.83
C LYS A 9 -7.29 -7.35 -1.95
N ALA A 10 -7.15 -6.63 -0.83
CA ALA A 10 -6.80 -5.22 -0.86
C ALA A 10 -5.37 -5.04 -1.40
N PHE A 11 -4.41 -5.79 -0.86
CA PHE A 11 -3.02 -5.78 -1.29
C PHE A 11 -2.88 -6.03 -2.79
N GLU A 12 -3.51 -7.08 -3.32
CA GLU A 12 -3.53 -7.43 -4.75
C GLU A 12 -4.19 -6.36 -5.63
N ARG A 13 -5.02 -5.46 -5.08
CA ARG A 13 -5.51 -4.30 -5.82
C ARG A 13 -4.51 -3.16 -5.87
N TYR A 14 -3.64 -3.05 -4.89
CA TYR A 14 -2.61 -2.03 -4.83
C TYR A 14 -1.35 -2.46 -5.60
N ASP A 15 -0.96 -3.73 -5.46
CA ASP A 15 0.16 -4.37 -6.15
C ASP A 15 -0.22 -4.69 -7.61
N LEU A 16 0.15 -3.77 -8.51
CA LEU A 16 -0.24 -3.85 -9.93
C LEU A 16 0.67 -4.77 -10.71
N ASN A 17 1.94 -4.88 -10.30
CA ASN A 17 2.93 -5.73 -10.95
C ASN A 17 2.96 -7.16 -10.36
N SER A 18 2.24 -7.41 -9.26
CA SER A 18 2.20 -8.68 -8.53
C SER A 18 3.57 -9.14 -8.05
N ASP A 19 4.44 -8.20 -7.66
CA ASP A 19 5.77 -8.50 -7.10
C ASP A 19 5.73 -8.76 -5.58
N GLY A 20 4.57 -8.60 -4.95
CA GLY A 20 4.38 -8.77 -3.51
C GLY A 20 4.77 -7.55 -2.69
N LEU A 21 4.96 -6.40 -3.35
CA LEU A 21 5.34 -5.12 -2.75
C LEU A 21 4.41 -4.02 -3.29
N ILE A 22 4.12 -3.00 -2.47
CA ILE A 22 3.40 -1.82 -2.93
C ILE A 22 4.38 -0.66 -2.99
N SER A 23 4.66 -0.20 -4.21
CA SER A 23 5.47 0.99 -4.44
C SER A 23 4.65 2.28 -4.42
N ALA A 24 5.31 3.42 -4.21
CA ALA A 24 4.63 4.74 -4.26
C ALA A 24 3.98 5.02 -5.62
N ALA A 25 4.58 4.50 -6.70
CA ALA A 25 4.05 4.62 -8.04
C ALA A 25 2.74 3.82 -8.20
N GLU A 26 2.68 2.62 -7.64
CA GLU A 26 1.50 1.76 -7.66
C GLU A 26 0.39 2.30 -6.77
N TYR A 27 0.74 2.70 -5.54
CA TYR A 27 -0.18 3.35 -4.62
C TYR A 27 -0.82 4.59 -5.24
N LYS A 28 -0.03 5.44 -5.88
CA LYS A 28 -0.51 6.62 -6.63
C LYS A 28 -1.46 6.22 -7.76
N SER A 29 -1.08 5.21 -8.55
CA SER A 29 -1.88 4.74 -9.69
C SER A 29 -3.23 4.20 -9.24
N VAL A 30 -3.27 3.54 -8.08
CA VAL A 30 -4.48 2.98 -7.50
C VAL A 30 -5.33 4.07 -6.87
N MET A 31 -4.72 5.03 -6.16
CA MET A 31 -5.43 6.21 -5.64
C MET A 31 -6.10 7.02 -6.75
N ALA A 32 -5.42 7.19 -7.89
CA ALA A 32 -6.00 7.81 -9.07
C ALA A 32 -7.22 7.04 -9.61
N GLN A 33 -7.17 5.70 -9.59
CA GLN A 33 -8.30 4.85 -9.97
C GLN A 33 -9.45 4.87 -8.96
N LEU A 34 -9.15 5.07 -7.68
CA LEU A 34 -10.14 5.16 -6.59
C LEU A 34 -10.86 6.51 -6.54
N GLY A 35 -10.44 7.49 -7.34
CA GLY A 35 -11.07 8.81 -7.44
C GLY A 35 -10.26 9.96 -6.87
N ASP A 36 -9.03 9.70 -6.41
CA ASP A 36 -8.10 10.70 -5.87
C ASP A 36 -6.84 10.82 -6.75
N PRO A 37 -6.96 11.43 -7.96
CA PRO A 37 -5.83 11.63 -8.88
C PRO A 37 -4.82 12.69 -8.41
N TYR A 38 -5.14 13.41 -7.34
CA TYR A 38 -4.30 14.47 -6.77
C TYR A 38 -3.19 13.94 -5.86
N VAL A 39 -3.18 12.63 -5.58
CA VAL A 39 -2.07 12.01 -4.85
C VAL A 39 -0.80 12.14 -5.69
N THR A 40 0.14 12.94 -5.19
CA THR A 40 1.46 13.08 -5.79
C THR A 40 2.38 11.97 -5.28
N GLU A 41 3.42 11.66 -6.05
CA GLU A 41 4.44 10.69 -5.66
C GLU A 41 5.07 10.95 -4.28
N PRO A 42 5.46 12.18 -3.90
CA PRO A 42 5.97 12.42 -2.55
C PRO A 42 4.92 12.22 -1.44
N VAL A 43 3.63 12.45 -1.72
CA VAL A 43 2.56 12.18 -0.75
C VAL A 43 2.34 10.67 -0.61
N ALA A 44 2.29 9.94 -1.73
CA ALA A 44 2.23 8.47 -1.72
C ALA A 44 3.42 7.88 -0.96
N GLN A 45 4.63 8.36 -1.25
CA GLN A 45 5.84 7.93 -0.56
C GLN A 45 5.80 8.25 0.94
N ALA A 46 5.31 9.43 1.34
CA ALA A 46 5.18 9.76 2.76
C ALA A 46 4.19 8.85 3.49
N VAL A 47 3.09 8.45 2.83
CA VAL A 47 2.13 7.49 3.39
C VAL A 47 2.79 6.12 3.51
N ILE A 48 3.43 5.62 2.45
CA ILE A 48 4.16 4.35 2.48
C ILE A 48 5.20 4.36 3.59
N ASN A 49 6.05 5.38 3.64
CA ASN A 49 7.10 5.51 4.66
C ASN A 49 6.57 5.57 6.10
N SER A 50 5.31 5.98 6.31
CA SER A 50 4.70 5.98 7.64
C SER A 50 4.28 4.58 8.11
N HIS A 51 4.14 3.63 7.18
CA HIS A 51 3.74 2.24 7.43
C HIS A 51 4.88 1.24 7.17
N ASP A 52 5.85 1.63 6.35
CA ASP A 52 7.11 0.97 6.10
C ASP A 52 7.93 0.90 7.41
N ALA A 53 8.13 -0.31 7.91
CA ALA A 53 8.88 -0.57 9.13
C ALA A 53 10.35 -0.86 8.85
N ASN A 54 10.65 -1.34 7.65
CA ASN A 54 11.98 -1.76 7.23
C ASN A 54 12.79 -0.59 6.60
N GLY A 55 12.12 0.47 6.15
CA GLY A 55 12.70 1.67 5.56
C GLY A 55 13.13 1.53 4.10
N ASP A 56 12.63 0.53 3.38
CA ASP A 56 12.97 0.26 1.97
C ASP A 56 12.18 1.15 0.99
N GLY A 57 11.15 1.86 1.48
CA GLY A 57 10.31 2.74 0.70
C GLY A 57 9.22 2.00 -0.07
N LEU A 58 9.01 0.72 0.23
CA LEU A 58 7.95 -0.13 -0.28
C LEU A 58 7.16 -0.72 0.90
N LEU A 59 5.93 -1.16 0.64
CA LEU A 59 5.10 -1.85 1.62
C LEU A 59 5.02 -3.33 1.27
N THR A 60 5.61 -4.19 2.11
CA THR A 60 5.41 -5.63 2.01
C THR A 60 4.01 -6.04 2.49
N PHE A 61 3.54 -7.23 2.10
CA PHE A 61 2.27 -7.76 2.62
C PHE A 61 2.23 -7.82 4.16
N ASP A 62 3.35 -8.15 4.80
CA ASP A 62 3.45 -8.22 6.26
C ASP A 62 3.27 -6.83 6.90
N GLU A 63 3.92 -5.80 6.35
CA GLU A 63 3.79 -4.42 6.81
C GLU A 63 2.40 -3.85 6.54
N PHE A 64 1.81 -4.14 5.38
CA PHE A 64 0.44 -3.76 5.06
C PHE A 64 -0.56 -4.40 6.03
N TRP A 65 -0.40 -5.70 6.32
CA TRP A 65 -1.22 -6.41 7.28
C TRP A 65 -1.06 -5.86 8.70
N ALA A 66 0.19 -5.63 9.12
CA ALA A 66 0.50 -5.04 10.42
C ALA A 66 -0.07 -3.63 10.56
N ALA A 67 -0.04 -2.82 9.48
CA ALA A 67 -0.65 -1.51 9.44
C ALA A 67 -2.17 -1.57 9.56
N GLN A 68 -2.82 -2.53 8.90
CA GLN A 68 -4.27 -2.72 8.94
C GLN A 68 -4.76 -3.31 10.28
N ASN A 69 -3.90 -4.03 10.99
CA ASN A 69 -4.18 -4.60 12.31
C ASN A 69 -3.72 -3.71 13.48
N LYS A 70 -3.19 -2.50 13.19
CA LYS A 70 -2.72 -1.52 14.19
C LYS A 70 -3.84 -0.64 14.79
N GLY A 71 -5.09 -1.10 14.75
CA GLY A 71 -6.28 -0.42 15.29
C GLY A 71 -6.91 -1.17 16.45
#